data_AF-A0A1V6U5I2-F1
#
_entry.id   AF-A0A1V6U5I2-F1
#
_cell.length_a   1.000
_cell.length_b   1.000
_cell.length_c   1.000
_cell.angle_alpha   90.00
_cell.angle_beta   90.00
_cell.angle_gamma   90.00
#
_symmetry.space_group_name_H-M   'P 1'
#
loop_
_entity.id
_entity.type
_entity.pdbx_description
1 polymer ?
#
loop_
_entity_poly.entity_id
_entity_poly.type
_entity_poly.pdbx_seq_one_letter_code
_entity_poly.pdbx_strand_id
1 'polypeptide(L)'
;EIVQEVEQRYTEALSTVEHTVEAGQVNDTNPWLRRTQWPTYLQGILVPPLLQSLETPAPKGVENEAVRITKQCGHLARTEAARTEQHESPFTPLLAYMDEANIQRHVEPWQRILVFFARTQQPHDWQSPRYQFTPRQSRTWRELWRLARAQAQAEVPPGDSSATAHPDSQSYDAFSVSPIQIACIDFCIELLNQRIGVSEYKSAFVCALAVLGRTSYGWMDTDSYPPILSKILKIARFIVLHKALRLDPYVDELIASFQGHSSKLVLSTETPFDEPGYLLSGYNHISPRTVSPQALSPYDGSDSKVEQDQVAPIQFTQERHQRPRRFTQWLHLMVTRFMVRGSQTPIQWLLDLRSYGLKVHFNSSNPGYITWTGEDRILYKDLHFTMRDFRAFIHGLIHALQQILYEELLVCEAEALPPIPWDNLIDDPAQGQPGWSFLDDPRTKLPVNGSEWIMTRISREAKLQRLFLDPQKGQFRTTAIRSYLRAVVRFREKLSVAVHITGGQPSRAPELLSVRHRNTETAHRNVFIEDRLVVIATSYHKGFYTRNDTKLIHRYLPREVGELLVRYLWLVLPFLERLQVLIPGPTPARTSEAYVWAPDPGTGR
;
A
#
# COMPACT_ATOMS: atom_id res chain seq x y z
N GLU A 1 8.02 40.52 -35.97
CA GLU A 1 9.43 40.43 -35.52
C GLU A 1 9.58 40.58 -34.02
N ILE A 2 9.35 41.76 -33.40
CA ILE A 2 9.55 41.94 -31.93
C ILE A 2 8.71 40.98 -31.06
N VAL A 3 7.44 40.74 -31.40
CA VAL A 3 6.58 39.81 -30.65
C VAL A 3 7.06 38.36 -30.76
N GLN A 4 7.57 37.96 -31.94
CA GLN A 4 8.16 36.63 -32.13
C GLN A 4 9.49 36.49 -31.42
N GLU A 5 10.31 37.54 -31.36
CA GLU A 5 11.55 37.55 -30.60
C GLU A 5 11.29 37.50 -29.09
N VAL A 6 10.25 38.17 -28.59
CA VAL A 6 9.83 38.07 -27.19
C VAL A 6 9.26 36.70 -26.87
N GLU A 7 8.40 36.13 -27.72
CA GLU A 7 7.90 34.75 -27.59
C GLU A 7 9.03 33.72 -27.64
N GLN A 8 10.02 33.91 -28.52
CA GLN A 8 11.17 33.03 -28.65
C GLN A 8 12.09 33.14 -27.43
N ARG A 9 12.38 34.36 -26.94
CA ARG A 9 13.14 34.57 -25.69
C ARG A 9 12.37 34.10 -24.45
N TYR A 10 11.04 34.19 -24.45
CA TYR A 10 10.18 33.68 -23.38
C TYR A 10 10.15 32.14 -23.40
N THR A 11 10.10 31.53 -24.59
CA THR A 11 10.18 30.08 -24.78
C THR A 11 11.57 29.55 -24.45
N GLU A 12 12.63 30.27 -24.83
CA GLU A 12 14.01 29.98 -24.45
C GLU A 12 14.21 30.11 -22.94
N ALA A 13 13.68 31.17 -22.31
CA ALA A 13 13.70 31.35 -20.85
C ALA A 13 12.89 30.28 -20.10
N LEU A 14 11.74 29.85 -20.64
CA LEU A 14 10.96 28.73 -20.12
C LEU A 14 11.64 27.37 -20.33
N SER A 15 12.41 27.21 -21.41
CA SER A 15 13.22 26.01 -21.67
C SER A 15 14.51 25.97 -20.84
N THR A 16 14.94 27.12 -20.34
CA THR A 16 16.03 27.28 -19.36
C THR A 16 15.50 26.95 -17.96
N VAL A 17 14.79 25.82 -17.82
CA VAL A 17 14.48 25.24 -16.51
C VAL A 17 15.82 24.84 -15.90
N GLU A 18 16.33 25.66 -14.96
CA GLU A 18 17.55 25.50 -14.17
C GLU A 18 18.31 24.18 -14.43
N HIS A 19 19.14 24.17 -15.48
CA HIS A 19 19.96 22.99 -15.81
C HIS A 19 20.96 22.65 -14.71
N THR A 20 21.19 23.58 -13.77
CA THR A 20 22.09 23.47 -12.63
C THR A 20 21.32 23.78 -11.35
N VAL A 21 21.55 23.02 -10.28
CA VAL A 21 20.97 23.31 -8.97
C VAL A 21 21.50 24.64 -8.44
N GLU A 22 20.62 25.61 -8.23
CA GLU A 22 20.96 26.88 -7.60
C GLU A 22 20.91 26.74 -6.07
N ALA A 23 21.78 27.50 -5.37
CA ALA A 23 21.66 27.60 -3.92
C ALA A 23 20.36 28.33 -3.59
N GLY A 24 19.53 27.72 -2.76
CA GLY A 24 18.35 28.38 -2.20
C GLY A 24 18.75 29.71 -1.57
N GLN A 25 17.96 30.75 -1.81
CA GLN A 25 18.20 32.06 -1.19
C GLN A 25 18.13 31.92 0.33
N VAL A 26 18.94 32.69 1.06
CA VAL A 26 18.94 32.72 2.54
C VAL A 26 17.56 33.02 3.13
N ASN A 27 16.67 33.61 2.32
CA ASN A 27 15.28 33.93 2.62
C ASN A 27 14.26 32.88 2.13
N ASP A 28 14.66 31.67 1.74
CA ASP A 28 13.73 30.62 1.33
C ASP A 28 12.69 30.37 2.44
N THR A 29 11.44 30.74 2.12
CA THR A 29 10.29 30.66 3.02
C THR A 29 9.86 29.21 3.25
N ASN A 30 10.40 28.25 2.49
CA ASN A 30 10.03 26.86 2.61
C ASN A 30 10.73 26.18 3.82
N PRO A 31 10.00 25.87 4.91
CA PRO A 31 10.58 25.26 6.11
C PRO A 31 11.13 23.85 5.84
N TRP A 32 10.66 23.18 4.78
CA TRP A 32 11.14 21.87 4.36
C TRP A 32 12.54 21.95 3.76
N LEU A 33 12.75 22.83 2.77
CA LEU A 33 14.05 23.01 2.12
C LEU A 33 15.09 23.62 3.05
N ARG A 34 14.67 24.44 4.03
CA ARG A 34 15.55 24.92 5.10
C ARG A 34 16.05 23.80 6.00
N ARG A 35 15.18 22.84 6.36
CA ARG A 35 15.56 21.69 7.19
C ARG A 35 16.45 20.71 6.44
N THR A 36 16.16 20.48 5.16
CA THR A 36 16.96 19.55 4.35
C THR A 36 18.27 20.17 3.90
N GLN A 37 18.32 21.47 3.57
CA GLN A 37 19.49 22.12 2.96
C GLN A 37 19.91 21.47 1.63
N TRP A 38 19.01 20.75 0.95
CA TRP A 38 19.32 20.13 -0.35
C TRP A 38 19.80 21.14 -1.41
N PRO A 39 19.20 22.34 -1.56
CA PRO A 39 19.67 23.33 -2.51
C PRO A 39 21.12 23.76 -2.27
N THR A 40 21.50 23.94 -1.01
CA THR A 40 22.87 24.32 -0.63
C THR A 40 23.85 23.17 -0.85
N TYR A 41 23.44 21.94 -0.51
CA TYR A 41 24.31 20.77 -0.63
C TYR A 41 24.60 20.39 -2.09
N LEU A 42 23.59 20.42 -2.96
CA LEU A 42 23.71 20.02 -4.36
C LEU A 42 24.01 21.20 -5.30
N GLN A 43 24.34 22.37 -4.76
CA GLN A 43 24.63 23.57 -5.54
C GLN A 43 25.67 23.31 -6.63
N GLY A 44 25.40 23.81 -7.84
CA GLY A 44 26.32 23.71 -8.98
C GLY A 44 26.28 22.38 -9.73
N ILE A 45 25.40 21.44 -9.33
CA ILE A 45 25.27 20.13 -9.98
C ILE A 45 24.24 20.21 -11.11
N LEU A 46 24.59 19.65 -12.27
CA LEU A 46 23.68 19.57 -13.42
C LEU A 46 22.52 18.60 -13.15
N VAL A 47 21.29 19.06 -13.35
CA VAL A 47 20.05 18.31 -13.06
C VAL A 47 19.85 17.12 -14.00
N PRO A 48 20.02 17.22 -15.34
CA PRO A 48 19.80 16.08 -16.23
C PRO A 48 20.70 14.85 -15.91
N PRO A 49 22.04 14.96 -15.78
CA PRO A 49 22.86 13.80 -15.44
C PRO A 49 22.61 13.31 -14.01
N LEU A 50 22.22 14.20 -13.08
CA LEU A 50 21.82 13.82 -11.74
C LEU A 50 20.55 12.94 -11.74
N LEU A 51 19.53 13.30 -12.52
CA LEU A 51 18.31 12.48 -12.65
C LEU A 51 18.59 11.18 -13.40
N GLN A 52 19.38 11.25 -14.47
CA GLN A 52 19.81 10.07 -15.21
C GLN A 52 20.57 9.10 -14.30
N SER A 53 21.31 9.59 -13.30
CA SER A 53 22.01 8.73 -12.34
C SER A 53 21.07 7.85 -11.50
N LEU A 54 19.79 8.22 -11.37
CA LEU A 54 18.78 7.48 -10.62
C LEU A 54 17.93 6.52 -11.46
N GLU A 55 18.05 6.54 -12.79
CA GLU A 55 17.21 5.73 -13.68
C GLU A 55 17.52 4.23 -13.54
N THR A 56 16.59 3.44 -13.03
CA THR A 56 16.78 1.99 -12.88
C THR A 56 16.50 1.27 -14.20
N PRO A 57 17.38 0.36 -14.69
CA PRO A 57 16.98 -0.60 -15.72
C PRO A 57 15.89 -1.53 -15.15
N ALA A 58 15.02 -2.06 -16.02
CA ALA A 58 13.85 -2.84 -15.63
C ALA A 58 14.15 -3.93 -14.56
N PRO A 59 13.23 -4.15 -13.59
CA PRO A 59 13.54 -4.92 -12.38
C PRO A 59 13.76 -6.41 -12.68
N LYS A 60 14.85 -6.98 -12.15
CA LYS A 60 15.09 -8.43 -12.12
C LYS A 60 15.41 -8.91 -10.70
N GLY A 61 14.48 -9.67 -10.10
CA GLY A 61 14.77 -10.90 -9.33
C GLY A 61 15.16 -10.83 -7.84
N VAL A 62 15.53 -9.70 -7.25
CA VAL A 62 15.98 -9.66 -5.82
C VAL A 62 14.84 -9.52 -4.81
N GLU A 63 13.65 -9.18 -5.28
CA GLU A 63 12.62 -8.55 -4.46
C GLU A 63 11.67 -9.54 -3.79
N ASN A 64 11.55 -10.74 -4.36
CA ASN A 64 10.58 -11.75 -3.92
C ASN A 64 10.99 -12.47 -2.63
N GLU A 65 12.26 -12.39 -2.22
CA GLU A 65 12.81 -13.21 -1.13
C GLU A 65 12.66 -12.59 0.26
N ALA A 66 12.98 -11.29 0.42
CA ALA A 66 12.82 -10.57 1.69
C ALA A 66 11.34 -10.53 2.16
N VAL A 67 10.42 -10.53 1.21
CA VAL A 67 8.97 -10.55 1.46
C VAL A 67 8.49 -11.93 1.87
N ARG A 68 9.01 -12.99 1.24
CA ARG A 68 8.71 -14.39 1.60
C ARG A 68 9.20 -14.73 3.01
N ILE A 69 10.41 -14.32 3.37
CA ILE A 69 10.97 -14.53 4.71
C ILE A 69 10.11 -13.85 5.78
N THR A 70 9.57 -12.66 5.50
CA THR A 70 8.72 -11.98 6.49
C THR A 70 7.34 -12.62 6.64
N LYS A 71 6.79 -13.26 5.60
CA LYS A 71 5.55 -14.05 5.74
C LYS A 71 5.72 -15.23 6.71
N GLN A 72 6.96 -15.71 6.88
CA GLN A 72 7.29 -16.89 7.67
C GLN A 72 7.92 -16.55 9.04
N CYS A 73 8.39 -15.32 9.25
CA CYS A 73 8.90 -14.87 10.56
C CYS A 73 7.77 -14.69 11.60
N GLY A 74 8.01 -15.24 12.79
CA GLY A 74 7.10 -15.12 13.94
C GLY A 74 6.78 -13.67 14.33
N HIS A 75 5.60 -13.47 14.93
CA HIS A 75 5.08 -12.16 15.33
C HIS A 75 6.06 -11.31 16.15
N LEU A 76 6.77 -11.93 17.10
CA LEU A 76 7.73 -11.26 17.98
C LEU A 76 8.92 -10.67 17.21
N ALA A 77 9.48 -11.41 16.25
CA ALA A 77 10.58 -10.93 15.43
C ALA A 77 10.14 -9.74 14.55
N ARG A 78 8.93 -9.80 14.01
CA ARG A 78 8.35 -8.70 13.22
C ARG A 78 8.06 -7.46 14.08
N THR A 79 7.65 -7.67 15.33
CA THR A 79 7.46 -6.59 16.31
C THR A 79 8.80 -5.93 16.63
N GLU A 80 9.83 -6.71 16.94
CA GLU A 80 11.16 -6.16 17.21
C GLU A 80 11.75 -5.41 16.01
N ALA A 81 11.62 -5.96 14.79
CA ALA A 81 12.08 -5.29 13.58
C ALA A 81 11.38 -3.94 13.31
N ALA A 82 10.18 -3.72 13.85
CA ALA A 82 9.43 -2.47 13.72
C ALA A 82 9.82 -1.41 14.76
N ARG A 83 10.61 -1.77 15.79
CA ARG A 83 10.93 -0.90 16.93
C ARG A 83 11.78 0.30 16.51
N THR A 84 11.42 1.47 17.05
CA THR A 84 12.11 2.75 16.80
C THR A 84 12.52 3.50 18.06
N GLU A 85 12.09 3.02 19.23
CA GLU A 85 12.39 3.59 20.54
C GLU A 85 13.05 2.54 21.43
N GLN A 86 13.93 2.96 22.35
CA GLN A 86 14.78 2.04 23.12
C GLN A 86 13.99 1.20 24.13
N HIS A 87 12.96 1.78 24.74
CA HIS A 87 12.20 1.16 25.83
C HIS A 87 10.71 0.93 25.51
N GLU A 88 10.32 1.09 24.24
CA GLU A 88 8.93 0.91 23.79
C GLU A 88 8.87 -0.16 22.72
N SER A 89 8.07 -1.21 22.97
CA SER A 89 7.74 -2.20 21.96
C SER A 89 6.63 -1.66 21.07
N PRO A 90 6.80 -1.67 19.73
CA PRO A 90 5.76 -1.20 18.84
C PRO A 90 4.54 -2.13 18.93
N PHE A 91 3.35 -1.55 18.93
CA PHE A 91 2.10 -2.30 18.95
C PHE A 91 1.84 -3.05 17.62
N THR A 92 2.40 -2.54 16.51
CA THR A 92 2.22 -3.14 15.18
C THR A 92 3.47 -3.87 14.73
N PRO A 93 3.39 -5.18 14.42
CA PRO A 93 4.51 -5.89 13.83
C PRO A 93 4.79 -5.41 12.40
N LEU A 94 6.01 -5.64 11.92
CA LEU A 94 6.35 -5.50 10.51
C LEU A 94 5.43 -6.39 9.66
N LEU A 95 4.69 -5.80 8.71
CA LEU A 95 3.76 -6.50 7.83
C LEU A 95 4.43 -6.81 6.50
N ALA A 96 4.35 -8.07 6.07
CA ALA A 96 4.81 -8.51 4.76
C ALA A 96 3.96 -7.87 3.64
N TYR A 97 4.56 -7.68 2.47
CA TYR A 97 3.79 -7.27 1.29
C TYR A 97 2.99 -8.46 0.72
N MET A 98 1.81 -8.17 0.19
CA MET A 98 0.87 -9.20 -0.24
C MET A 98 1.09 -9.59 -1.70
N ASP A 99 1.28 -8.61 -2.58
CA ASP A 99 1.33 -8.70 -4.04
C ASP A 99 2.66 -8.18 -4.62
N GLU A 100 3.10 -8.78 -5.72
CA GLU A 100 4.37 -8.47 -6.39
C GLU A 100 4.45 -7.02 -6.88
N ALA A 101 3.34 -6.44 -7.33
CA ALA A 101 3.29 -5.05 -7.78
C ALA A 101 3.57 -4.06 -6.64
N ASN A 102 3.04 -4.28 -5.43
CA ASN A 102 3.40 -3.46 -4.28
C ASN A 102 4.84 -3.68 -3.83
N ILE A 103 5.40 -4.88 -3.93
CA ILE A 103 6.82 -5.13 -3.62
C ILE A 103 7.70 -4.22 -4.49
N GLN A 104 7.48 -4.26 -5.80
CA GLN A 104 8.20 -3.46 -6.78
C GLN A 104 8.17 -1.97 -6.45
N ARG A 105 6.98 -1.42 -6.21
CA ARG A 105 6.79 0.01 -5.84
C ARG A 105 7.51 0.42 -4.56
N HIS A 106 7.79 -0.51 -3.65
CA HIS A 106 8.43 -0.22 -2.36
C HIS A 106 9.95 -0.45 -2.38
N VAL A 107 10.45 -1.32 -3.27
CA VAL A 107 11.89 -1.57 -3.44
C VAL A 107 12.53 -0.54 -4.38
N GLU A 108 11.75 0.04 -5.30
CA GLU A 108 12.21 1.06 -6.27
C GLU A 108 13.12 2.14 -5.66
N PRO A 109 12.80 2.80 -4.51
CA PRO A 109 13.70 3.81 -3.96
C PRO A 109 15.09 3.28 -3.58
N TRP A 110 15.18 2.04 -3.06
CA TRP A 110 16.46 1.41 -2.76
C TRP A 110 17.23 1.04 -4.04
N GLN A 111 16.53 0.60 -5.09
CA GLN A 111 17.16 0.35 -6.40
C GLN A 111 17.76 1.64 -6.97
N ARG A 112 17.04 2.76 -6.91
CA ARG A 112 17.53 4.06 -7.35
C ARG A 112 18.78 4.50 -6.57
N ILE A 113 18.84 4.23 -5.26
CA ILE A 113 20.04 4.48 -4.43
C ILE A 113 21.23 3.62 -4.88
N LEU A 114 21.02 2.32 -5.13
CA LEU A 114 22.09 1.42 -5.56
C LEU A 114 22.61 1.79 -6.97
N VAL A 115 21.71 2.14 -7.88
CA VAL A 115 22.07 2.55 -9.24
C VAL A 115 22.77 3.92 -9.24
N PHE A 116 22.35 4.85 -8.38
CA PHE A 116 23.07 6.10 -8.16
C PHE A 116 24.53 5.82 -7.83
N PHE A 117 24.80 4.99 -6.81
CA PHE A 117 26.16 4.61 -6.45
C PHE A 117 26.90 3.86 -7.58
N ALA A 118 26.21 2.99 -8.33
CA ALA A 118 26.78 2.29 -9.48
C ALA A 118 27.33 3.23 -10.55
N ARG A 119 26.65 4.35 -10.77
CA ARG A 119 27.01 5.35 -11.79
C ARG A 119 28.03 6.37 -11.27
N THR A 120 27.91 6.81 -10.02
CA THR A 120 28.80 7.84 -9.44
C THR A 120 30.11 7.30 -8.88
N GLN A 121 30.24 5.98 -8.66
CA GLN A 121 31.50 5.35 -8.28
C GLN A 121 32.39 4.98 -9.48
N GLN A 122 31.87 5.11 -10.70
CA GLN A 122 32.65 4.96 -11.92
C GLN A 122 33.16 6.33 -12.40
N PRO A 123 34.25 6.39 -13.17
CA PRO A 123 34.62 7.61 -13.89
C PRO A 123 33.46 8.09 -14.75
N HIS A 124 33.13 9.38 -14.64
CA HIS A 124 32.04 10.01 -15.37
C HIS A 124 32.38 11.48 -15.65
N ASP A 125 31.78 12.05 -16.70
CA ASP A 125 32.20 13.35 -17.24
C ASP A 125 31.46 14.56 -16.62
N TRP A 126 30.63 14.35 -15.60
CA TRP A 126 29.86 15.39 -14.92
C TRP A 126 30.23 15.53 -13.44
N GLN A 127 29.91 16.68 -12.85
CA GLN A 127 30.16 16.93 -11.43
C GLN A 127 29.08 16.28 -10.56
N SER A 128 29.37 15.08 -10.05
CA SER A 128 28.45 14.34 -9.16
C SER A 128 28.49 14.84 -7.70
N PRO A 129 27.45 14.56 -6.89
CA PRO A 129 27.41 14.94 -5.48
C PRO A 129 28.61 14.40 -4.69
N ARG A 130 29.15 15.22 -3.79
CA ARG A 130 30.34 14.86 -2.99
C ARG A 130 29.95 14.01 -1.77
N TYR A 131 30.13 12.69 -1.88
CA TYR A 131 30.01 11.76 -0.75
C TYR A 131 31.21 10.82 -0.68
N GLN A 132 31.40 10.16 0.47
CA GLN A 132 32.48 9.20 0.66
C GLN A 132 31.95 7.92 1.31
N PHE A 133 32.39 6.77 0.78
CA PHE A 133 32.20 5.51 1.45
C PHE A 133 33.19 5.33 2.60
N THR A 134 32.70 4.81 3.71
CA THR A 134 33.59 4.32 4.77
C THR A 134 34.40 3.12 4.26
N PRO A 135 35.56 2.79 4.88
CA PRO A 135 36.35 1.63 4.45
C PRO A 135 35.57 0.30 4.42
N ARG A 136 34.55 0.17 5.29
CA ARG A 136 33.65 -0.99 5.32
C ARG A 136 32.68 -0.99 4.14
N GLN A 137 32.03 0.14 3.89
CA GLN A 137 31.15 0.33 2.73
C GLN A 137 31.92 0.12 1.41
N SER A 138 33.13 0.65 1.28
CA SER A 138 33.97 0.43 0.09
C SER A 138 34.37 -1.03 -0.11
N ARG A 139 34.48 -1.82 0.96
CA ARG A 139 34.79 -3.25 0.87
C ARG A 139 33.59 -4.05 0.38
N THR A 140 32.43 -3.86 1.01
CA THR A 140 31.19 -4.55 0.62
C THR A 140 30.71 -4.12 -0.75
N TRP A 141 30.86 -2.84 -1.10
CA TRP A 141 30.57 -2.31 -2.43
C TRP A 141 31.42 -2.96 -3.53
N ARG A 142 32.74 -3.09 -3.32
CA ARG A 142 33.63 -3.74 -4.30
C ARG A 142 33.23 -5.19 -4.56
N GLU A 143 32.83 -5.90 -3.52
CA GLU A 143 32.37 -7.28 -3.66
C GLU A 143 31.05 -7.39 -4.42
N LEU A 144 30.06 -6.56 -4.05
CA LEU A 144 28.79 -6.45 -4.79
C LEU A 144 29.04 -6.11 -6.27
N TRP A 145 29.89 -5.12 -6.53
CA TRP A 145 30.21 -4.67 -7.88
C TRP A 145 30.91 -5.75 -8.71
N ARG A 146 31.85 -6.50 -8.09
CA ARG A 146 32.54 -7.63 -8.73
C ARG A 146 31.54 -8.71 -9.17
N LEU A 147 30.62 -9.10 -8.27
CA LEU A 147 29.60 -10.10 -8.57
C LEU A 147 28.60 -9.63 -9.64
N ALA A 148 28.18 -8.37 -9.57
CA ALA A 148 27.30 -7.78 -10.58
C ALA A 148 27.91 -7.77 -11.98
N ARG A 149 29.20 -7.41 -12.11
CA ARG A 149 29.91 -7.46 -13.41
C ARG A 149 30.07 -8.88 -13.93
N ALA A 150 30.39 -9.84 -13.05
CA ALA A 150 30.51 -11.24 -13.44
C ALA A 150 29.18 -11.79 -13.98
N GLN A 151 28.05 -11.44 -13.35
CA GLN A 151 26.73 -11.82 -13.83
C GLN A 151 26.39 -11.17 -15.19
N ALA A 152 26.65 -9.87 -15.34
CA ALA A 152 26.42 -9.17 -16.61
C ALA A 152 27.25 -9.74 -17.77
N GLN A 153 28.47 -10.21 -17.51
CA GLN A 153 29.34 -10.87 -18.49
C GLN A 153 28.89 -12.29 -18.84
N ALA A 154 28.12 -12.95 -17.96
CA ALA A 154 27.56 -14.27 -18.22
C ALA A 154 26.26 -14.23 -19.06
N GLU A 155 25.57 -13.08 -19.13
CA GLU A 155 24.29 -12.88 -19.84
C GLU A 155 24.45 -12.44 -21.33
N VAL A 156 25.51 -12.84 -22.04
CA VAL A 156 25.72 -12.52 -23.48
C VAL A 156 24.65 -13.20 -24.38
N PRO A 157 24.18 -12.59 -25.50
CA PRO A 157 22.97 -13.01 -26.24
C PRO A 157 23.13 -14.33 -27.02
N PRO A 158 22.01 -14.99 -27.42
CA PRO A 158 22.08 -16.26 -28.14
C PRO A 158 22.57 -16.05 -29.57
N GLY A 159 23.78 -16.52 -29.86
CA GLY A 159 24.22 -16.89 -31.19
C GLY A 159 24.15 -18.41 -31.33
N ASP A 160 23.31 -18.86 -32.26
CA ASP A 160 23.14 -20.21 -32.80
C ASP A 160 23.89 -21.36 -32.12
N SER A 161 23.20 -22.12 -31.27
CA SER A 161 23.46 -23.54 -31.07
C SER A 161 22.21 -24.21 -30.54
N SER A 162 21.55 -24.96 -31.42
CA SER A 162 20.46 -25.87 -31.12
C SER A 162 20.94 -26.98 -30.19
N ALA A 163 20.50 -26.95 -28.93
CA ALA A 163 20.42 -28.12 -28.08
C ALA A 163 19.19 -27.99 -27.18
N THR A 164 18.11 -28.63 -27.61
CA THR A 164 16.91 -28.87 -26.81
C THR A 164 17.28 -29.70 -25.58
N ALA A 165 17.34 -29.06 -24.41
CA ALA A 165 17.30 -29.74 -23.13
C ALA A 165 15.92 -29.51 -22.50
N HIS A 166 15.22 -30.62 -22.23
CA HIS A 166 13.89 -30.67 -21.63
C HIS A 166 13.83 -29.95 -20.27
N PRO A 167 12.78 -29.17 -19.98
CA PRO A 167 12.63 -28.47 -18.70
C PRO A 167 11.86 -29.35 -17.71
N ASP A 168 12.46 -30.44 -17.25
CA ASP A 168 11.91 -31.19 -16.12
C ASP A 168 13.03 -31.49 -15.13
N SER A 169 12.75 -31.23 -13.85
CA SER A 169 13.62 -31.39 -12.66
C SER A 169 14.61 -30.26 -12.33
N GLN A 170 14.10 -29.07 -12.00
CA GLN A 170 14.76 -28.21 -11.00
C GLN A 170 13.78 -27.97 -9.85
N SER A 171 13.91 -28.75 -8.79
CA SER A 171 13.33 -28.41 -7.50
C SER A 171 14.01 -27.12 -7.01
N TYR A 172 13.33 -25.98 -7.17
CA TYR A 172 13.81 -24.72 -6.61
C TYR A 172 13.88 -24.84 -5.09
N ASP A 173 15.10 -24.93 -4.58
CA ASP A 173 15.36 -24.94 -3.15
C ASP A 173 14.94 -23.57 -2.59
N ALA A 174 13.89 -23.56 -1.78
CA ALA A 174 13.02 -22.40 -1.52
C ALA A 174 13.67 -21.21 -0.76
N PHE A 175 14.98 -21.28 -0.50
CA PHE A 175 15.76 -20.32 0.31
C PHE A 175 17.19 -20.07 -0.22
N SER A 176 17.46 -20.42 -1.49
CA SER A 176 18.77 -20.22 -2.11
C SER A 176 19.02 -18.75 -2.50
N VAL A 177 19.38 -17.92 -1.51
CA VAL A 177 19.81 -16.53 -1.75
C VAL A 177 21.09 -16.55 -2.58
N SER A 178 21.08 -15.91 -3.74
CA SER A 178 22.25 -15.83 -4.63
C SER A 178 23.38 -15.00 -3.99
N PRO A 179 24.66 -15.26 -4.33
CA PRO A 179 25.79 -14.52 -3.77
C PRO A 179 25.71 -13.00 -3.95
N ILE A 180 25.15 -12.53 -5.08
CA ILE A 180 24.96 -11.11 -5.36
C ILE A 180 23.91 -10.45 -4.45
N GLN A 181 22.84 -11.17 -4.11
CA GLN A 181 21.82 -10.69 -3.18
C GLN A 181 22.40 -10.57 -1.76
N ILE A 182 23.24 -11.52 -1.34
CA ILE A 182 23.96 -11.46 -0.06
C ILE A 182 24.88 -10.23 0.00
N ALA A 183 25.70 -10.02 -1.04
CA ALA A 183 26.59 -8.87 -1.12
C ALA A 183 25.82 -7.54 -1.12
N CYS A 184 24.63 -7.50 -1.73
CA CYS A 184 23.73 -6.35 -1.74
C CYS A 184 23.23 -6.03 -0.33
N ILE A 185 22.72 -7.04 0.39
CA ILE A 185 22.28 -6.91 1.78
C ILE A 185 23.43 -6.43 2.67
N ASP A 186 24.63 -6.99 2.51
CA ASP A 186 25.80 -6.61 3.29
C ASP A 186 26.23 -5.16 3.06
N PHE A 187 26.19 -4.71 1.80
CA PHE A 187 26.43 -3.30 1.47
C PHE A 187 25.37 -2.39 2.10
N CYS A 188 24.08 -2.71 1.95
CA CYS A 188 23.00 -1.96 2.57
C CYS A 188 23.12 -1.89 4.10
N ILE A 189 23.50 -2.99 4.75
CA ILE A 189 23.73 -3.01 6.20
C ILE A 189 24.88 -2.08 6.61
N GLU A 190 25.98 -2.02 5.86
CA GLU A 190 27.08 -1.09 6.13
C GLU A 190 26.72 0.38 5.87
N LEU A 191 25.71 0.67 5.02
CA LEU A 191 25.11 2.00 4.94
C LEU A 191 24.37 2.36 6.24
N LEU A 192 23.63 1.41 6.82
CA LEU A 192 22.89 1.61 8.08
C LEU A 192 23.81 1.68 9.32
N ASN A 193 24.96 1.02 9.28
CA ASN A 193 25.93 0.93 10.37
C ASN A 193 26.81 2.19 10.54
N GLN A 194 26.62 3.21 9.71
CA GLN A 194 27.33 4.48 9.83
C GLN A 194 26.77 5.33 10.99
N ARG A 195 27.63 6.09 11.67
CA ARG A 195 27.22 7.19 12.56
C ARG A 195 27.35 8.52 11.82
N ILE A 196 26.34 9.38 11.98
CA ILE A 196 26.31 10.72 11.42
C ILE A 196 26.88 11.69 12.44
N GLY A 197 27.93 12.42 12.06
CA GLY A 197 28.48 13.53 12.84
C GLY A 197 27.87 14.87 12.43
N VAL A 198 28.59 15.97 12.67
CA VAL A 198 28.11 17.35 12.43
C VAL A 198 27.67 17.61 10.98
N SER A 199 28.30 16.96 10.00
CA SER A 199 27.96 17.10 8.57
C SER A 199 27.18 15.87 8.10
N GLU A 200 25.85 15.97 8.07
CA GLU A 200 24.92 14.89 7.70
C GLU A 200 25.23 14.30 6.31
N TYR A 201 25.57 15.17 5.35
CA TYR A 201 25.85 14.80 3.96
C TYR A 201 27.16 14.06 3.69
N LYS A 202 28.04 13.90 4.69
CA LYS A 202 29.18 12.97 4.57
C LYS A 202 28.73 11.52 4.50
N SER A 203 27.52 11.20 4.98
CA SER A 203 26.95 9.88 4.81
C SER A 203 26.50 9.68 3.36
N ALA A 204 27.07 8.67 2.69
CA ALA A 204 26.67 8.28 1.35
C ALA A 204 25.16 7.99 1.26
N PHE A 205 24.57 7.43 2.31
CA PHE A 205 23.14 7.15 2.35
C PHE A 205 22.31 8.43 2.41
N VAL A 206 22.68 9.39 3.26
CA VAL A 206 22.01 10.71 3.35
C VAL A 206 22.17 11.50 2.04
N CYS A 207 23.33 11.41 1.39
CA CYS A 207 23.54 11.98 0.06
C CYS A 207 22.56 11.40 -0.95
N ALA A 208 22.44 10.07 -1.05
CA ALA A 208 21.52 9.44 -2.00
C ALA A 208 20.05 9.82 -1.72
N LEU A 209 19.69 10.00 -0.45
CA LEU A 209 18.36 10.51 -0.07
C LEU A 209 18.14 11.93 -0.59
N ALA A 210 19.11 12.85 -0.44
CA ALA A 210 18.99 14.20 -1.01
C ALA A 210 18.81 14.21 -2.53
N VAL A 211 19.53 13.33 -3.23
CA VAL A 211 19.43 13.19 -4.68
C VAL A 211 18.04 12.67 -5.09
N LEU A 212 17.46 11.74 -4.33
CA LEU A 212 16.07 11.31 -4.51
C LEU A 212 15.06 12.44 -4.29
N GLY A 213 15.42 13.51 -3.60
CA GLY A 213 14.56 14.69 -3.37
C GLY A 213 14.47 15.63 -4.57
N ARG A 214 15.25 15.42 -5.64
CA ARG A 214 15.23 16.26 -6.85
C ARG A 214 14.34 15.64 -7.94
N THR A 215 13.53 16.47 -8.59
CA THR A 215 12.76 16.14 -9.81
C THR A 215 13.24 17.00 -10.98
N SER A 216 12.69 16.80 -12.19
CA SER A 216 12.97 17.67 -13.34
C SER A 216 12.44 19.10 -13.15
N TYR A 217 11.36 19.27 -12.39
CA TYR A 217 10.64 20.55 -12.27
C TYR A 217 10.93 21.31 -10.96
N GLY A 218 11.57 20.66 -9.99
CA GLY A 218 11.88 21.26 -8.68
C GLY A 218 12.32 20.25 -7.63
N TRP A 219 12.33 20.69 -6.37
CA TRP A 219 12.49 19.81 -5.22
C TRP A 219 11.16 19.15 -4.84
N MET A 220 11.22 17.91 -4.37
CA MET A 220 10.03 17.24 -3.82
C MET A 220 9.57 17.93 -2.54
N ASP A 221 8.26 18.07 -2.42
CA ASP A 221 7.58 18.68 -1.28
C ASP A 221 7.30 17.68 -0.15
N THR A 222 6.65 18.19 0.90
CA THR A 222 6.23 17.44 2.08
C THR A 222 5.08 16.46 1.82
N ASP A 223 4.45 16.53 0.66
CA ASP A 223 3.37 15.64 0.26
C ASP A 223 3.94 14.40 -0.43
N SER A 224 4.98 14.60 -1.25
CA SER A 224 5.53 13.59 -2.16
C SER A 224 6.71 12.82 -1.57
N TYR A 225 7.54 13.46 -0.73
CA TYR A 225 8.79 12.87 -0.26
C TYR A 225 8.67 11.96 0.98
N PRO A 226 7.90 12.29 2.05
CA PRO A 226 7.75 11.40 3.20
C PRO A 226 7.26 9.97 2.89
N PRO A 227 6.40 9.73 1.88
CA PRO A 227 6.11 8.39 1.39
C PRO A 227 7.35 7.61 0.93
N ILE A 228 8.29 8.27 0.22
CA ILE A 228 9.56 7.65 -0.22
C ILE A 228 10.40 7.24 1.00
N LEU A 229 10.52 8.10 2.01
CA LEU A 229 11.23 7.78 3.25
C LEU A 229 10.60 6.59 3.98
N SER A 230 9.27 6.50 3.97
CA SER A 230 8.53 5.38 4.56
C SER A 230 8.84 4.05 3.87
N LYS A 231 8.90 4.04 2.53
CA LYS A 231 9.31 2.88 1.75
C LYS A 231 10.73 2.44 2.10
N ILE A 232 11.66 3.39 2.15
CA ILE A 232 13.07 3.14 2.48
C ILE A 232 13.21 2.55 3.88
N LEU A 233 12.56 3.13 4.89
CA LEU A 233 12.54 2.62 6.26
C LEU A 233 12.00 1.19 6.35
N LYS A 234 10.89 0.92 5.65
CA LYS A 234 10.26 -0.40 5.68
C LYS A 234 11.17 -1.47 5.06
N ILE A 235 11.79 -1.18 3.92
CA ILE A 235 12.78 -2.07 3.31
C ILE A 235 14.02 -2.23 4.19
N ALA A 236 14.51 -1.17 4.85
CA ALA A 236 15.61 -1.27 5.79
C ALA A 236 15.33 -2.27 6.92
N ARG A 237 14.10 -2.28 7.46
CA ARG A 237 13.67 -3.27 8.48
C ARG A 237 13.71 -4.70 7.95
N PHE A 238 13.29 -4.93 6.71
CA PHE A 238 13.39 -6.25 6.08
C PHE A 238 14.85 -6.68 5.86
N ILE A 239 15.72 -5.75 5.43
CA ILE A 239 17.15 -6.02 5.27
C ILE A 239 17.79 -6.42 6.62
N VAL A 240 17.46 -5.70 7.70
CA VAL A 240 17.93 -6.02 9.06
C VAL A 240 17.42 -7.39 9.52
N LEU A 241 16.13 -7.68 9.33
CA LEU A 241 15.53 -8.97 9.66
C LEU A 241 16.23 -10.12 8.92
N HIS A 242 16.46 -9.94 7.62
CA HIS A 242 17.11 -10.93 6.77
C HIS A 242 18.57 -11.16 7.18
N LYS A 243 19.34 -10.08 7.42
CA LYS A 243 20.73 -10.20 7.84
C LYS A 243 20.84 -10.89 9.19
N ALA A 244 19.96 -10.57 10.15
CA ALA A 244 19.94 -11.23 11.45
C ALA A 244 19.66 -12.73 11.33
N LEU A 245 18.72 -13.12 10.47
CA LEU A 245 18.39 -14.53 10.19
C LEU A 245 19.60 -15.29 9.64
N ARG A 246 20.30 -14.68 8.69
CA ARG A 246 21.49 -15.24 8.03
C ARG A 246 22.72 -15.39 8.94
N LEU A 247 22.78 -14.63 10.04
CA LEU A 247 23.87 -14.71 11.02
C LEU A 247 23.64 -15.80 12.08
N ASP A 248 22.46 -16.42 12.14
CA ASP A 248 22.20 -17.56 13.01
C ASP A 248 22.92 -18.81 12.49
N PRO A 249 23.74 -19.50 13.32
CA PRO A 249 24.41 -20.74 12.93
C PRO A 249 23.45 -21.89 12.54
N TYR A 250 22.19 -21.84 12.98
CA TYR A 250 21.19 -22.88 12.79
C TYR A 250 20.03 -22.40 11.90
N VAL A 251 20.36 -21.54 10.92
CA VAL A 251 19.37 -20.93 10.04
C VAL A 251 18.51 -21.96 9.29
N ASP A 252 19.08 -23.09 8.87
CA ASP A 252 18.36 -24.13 8.12
C ASP A 252 17.30 -24.84 8.99
N GLU A 253 17.64 -25.14 10.26
CA GLU A 253 16.68 -25.69 11.24
C GLU A 253 15.56 -24.70 11.56
N LEU A 254 15.91 -23.42 11.68
CA LEU A 254 14.96 -22.35 12.02
C LEU A 254 14.00 -22.08 10.85
N ILE A 255 14.49 -22.09 9.61
CA ILE A 255 13.67 -22.02 8.39
C ILE A 255 12.73 -23.24 8.31
N ALA A 256 13.22 -24.45 8.54
CA ALA A 256 12.39 -25.66 8.56
C ALA A 256 11.30 -25.58 9.65
N SER A 257 11.61 -25.02 10.83
CA SER A 257 10.63 -24.83 11.91
C SER A 257 9.50 -23.87 11.55
N PHE A 258 9.78 -22.87 10.70
CA PHE A 258 8.77 -21.92 10.20
C PHE A 258 7.84 -22.55 9.15
N GLN A 259 8.30 -23.55 8.39
CA GLN A 259 7.47 -24.26 7.43
C GLN A 259 6.42 -25.16 8.12
N GLY A 260 6.76 -25.75 9.28
CA GLY A 260 5.84 -26.61 10.05
C GLY A 260 4.73 -25.86 10.82
N HIS A 261 4.92 -24.58 11.11
CA HIS A 261 4.00 -23.75 11.91
C HIS A 261 3.13 -22.80 11.07
N SER A 262 2.91 -23.10 9.78
CA SER A 262 1.92 -22.41 8.94
C SER A 262 0.48 -22.70 9.40
N SER A 263 0.18 -22.40 10.66
CA SER A 263 -1.17 -22.18 11.14
C SER A 263 -1.79 -21.08 10.27
N LYS A 264 -2.97 -21.39 9.74
CA LYS A 264 -3.83 -20.49 8.96
C LYS A 264 -4.30 -19.32 9.85
N LEU A 265 -3.38 -18.44 10.25
CA LEU A 265 -3.76 -17.12 10.72
C LEU A 265 -4.03 -16.33 9.45
N VAL A 266 -5.31 -16.17 9.13
CA VAL A 266 -5.77 -15.22 8.11
C VAL A 266 -5.28 -13.85 8.57
N LEU A 267 -4.12 -13.44 8.05
CA LEU A 267 -3.61 -12.10 8.24
C LEU A 267 -4.61 -11.20 7.53
N SER A 268 -5.34 -10.40 8.30
CA SER A 268 -6.33 -9.46 7.78
C SER A 268 -5.73 -8.70 6.60
N THR A 269 -6.39 -8.82 5.46
CA THR A 269 -5.93 -8.56 4.10
C THR A 269 -5.91 -7.08 3.73
N GLU A 270 -5.29 -6.22 4.54
CA GLU A 270 -5.19 -4.80 4.20
C GLU A 270 -3.80 -4.28 4.54
N THR A 271 -3.04 -3.91 3.51
CA THR A 271 -1.91 -2.99 3.59
C THR A 271 -2.47 -1.57 3.76
N PRO A 272 -2.46 -0.95 4.95
CA PRO A 272 -2.96 0.40 5.14
C PRO A 272 -1.74 1.35 5.07
N PHE A 273 -1.15 1.49 3.89
CA PHE A 273 0.13 2.21 3.74
C PHE A 273 0.02 3.59 3.10
N ASP A 274 -1.16 3.95 2.58
CA ASP A 274 -1.54 5.35 2.35
C ASP A 274 -2.28 5.94 3.55
N GLU A 275 -2.33 5.23 4.69
CA GLU A 275 -3.00 5.69 5.89
C GLU A 275 -2.06 6.47 6.82
N PRO A 276 -2.43 7.72 7.21
CA PRO A 276 -1.74 8.53 8.21
C PRO A 276 -1.39 7.78 9.50
N GLY A 277 -2.16 6.77 9.92
CA GLY A 277 -1.92 6.00 11.14
C GLY A 277 -0.58 5.24 11.14
N TYR A 278 -0.19 4.65 10.01
CA TYR A 278 1.13 4.00 9.87
C TYR A 278 2.24 5.06 9.69
N LEU A 279 1.89 6.22 9.11
CA LEU A 279 2.77 7.39 9.07
C LEU A 279 3.08 7.94 10.47
N LEU A 280 2.12 7.84 11.39
CA LEU A 280 2.13 8.35 12.76
C LEU A 280 2.59 7.35 13.83
N SER A 281 2.99 6.12 13.47
CA SER A 281 3.42 5.07 14.43
C SER A 281 4.68 5.43 15.26
N GLY A 282 5.23 6.64 15.12
CA GLY A 282 6.28 7.21 15.98
C GLY A 282 5.97 8.64 16.47
N TYR A 283 4.70 9.06 16.42
CA TYR A 283 4.23 10.42 16.73
C TYR A 283 3.46 10.54 18.05
N ASN A 284 3.03 9.43 18.65
CA ASN A 284 2.00 9.46 19.71
C ASN A 284 2.53 9.64 21.14
N HIS A 285 3.74 10.17 21.33
CA HIS A 285 4.21 10.64 22.65
C HIS A 285 4.70 12.08 22.61
N ILE A 286 3.83 13.01 22.21
CA ILE A 286 3.92 14.40 22.67
C ILE A 286 2.51 14.83 23.09
N SER A 287 2.11 14.44 24.30
CA SER A 287 1.14 15.25 25.03
C SER A 287 1.73 16.66 25.19
N PRO A 288 0.93 17.74 25.07
CA PRO A 288 1.43 19.10 25.18
C PRO A 288 1.86 19.37 26.63
N ARG A 289 3.11 19.06 26.96
CA ARG A 289 3.84 19.86 27.94
C ARG A 289 4.34 21.06 27.16
N THR A 290 3.80 22.23 27.52
CA THR A 290 4.28 23.55 27.16
C THR A 290 5.81 23.60 27.27
N VAL A 291 6.50 23.49 26.15
CA VAL A 291 7.91 23.86 26.04
C VAL A 291 7.94 25.10 25.16
N SER A 292 8.08 26.25 25.80
CA SER A 292 8.30 27.53 25.14
C SER A 292 9.53 27.46 24.24
N PRO A 293 9.56 28.20 23.11
CA PRO A 293 10.66 28.16 22.17
C PRO A 293 11.88 28.86 22.77
N GLN A 294 12.80 28.11 23.39
CA GLN A 294 14.12 28.64 23.67
C GLN A 294 15.00 28.44 22.43
N ALA A 295 15.41 29.57 21.88
CA ALA A 295 16.44 29.66 20.85
C ALA A 295 17.70 28.89 21.30
N LEU A 296 18.27 28.11 20.38
CA LEU A 296 19.59 27.51 20.53
C LEU A 296 20.62 28.63 20.74
N SER A 297 21.00 28.88 21.99
CA SER A 297 22.13 29.72 22.39
C SER A 297 23.44 28.91 22.27
N PRO A 298 24.59 29.55 21.99
CA PRO A 298 25.86 28.84 21.82
C PRO A 298 26.31 28.27 23.17
N TYR A 299 26.60 26.97 23.21
CA TYR A 299 27.05 26.31 24.45
C TYR A 299 28.48 26.74 24.79
N ASP A 300 28.58 27.46 25.90
CA ASP A 300 29.81 27.77 26.63
C ASP A 300 30.28 26.54 27.41
N GLY A 301 31.59 26.40 27.54
CA GLY A 301 32.24 25.21 28.10
C GLY A 301 32.29 25.23 29.62
N SER A 302 31.73 24.22 30.28
CA SER A 302 32.24 23.71 31.56
C SER A 302 31.58 22.39 31.96
N ASP A 303 32.42 21.36 32.04
CA ASP A 303 32.37 20.15 32.86
C ASP A 303 31.04 19.67 33.44
N SER A 304 30.55 18.57 32.88
CA SER A 304 30.01 17.45 33.68
C SER A 304 30.24 16.14 32.92
N LYS A 305 31.01 15.24 33.54
CA LYS A 305 31.37 13.91 33.05
C LYS A 305 30.11 13.04 32.88
N VAL A 306 29.53 13.05 31.69
CA VAL A 306 28.79 11.91 31.16
C VAL A 306 29.76 11.25 30.19
N GLU A 307 30.22 10.05 30.52
CA GLU A 307 31.02 9.22 29.63
C GLU A 307 30.27 9.02 28.32
N GLN A 308 30.63 9.82 27.32
CA GLN A 308 30.29 9.59 25.93
C GLN A 308 31.08 8.37 25.48
N ASP A 309 30.51 7.19 25.69
CA ASP A 309 30.95 5.97 25.02
C ASP A 309 31.00 6.26 23.52
N GLN A 310 32.20 6.35 22.96
CA GLN A 310 32.42 6.34 21.53
C GLN A 310 32.09 4.93 21.03
N VAL A 311 30.80 4.65 20.81
CA VAL A 311 30.30 3.31 20.52
C VAL A 311 30.79 2.86 19.14
N ALA A 312 31.82 2.00 19.11
CA ALA A 312 32.39 1.41 17.90
C ALA A 312 31.31 0.72 17.04
N PRO A 313 31.40 0.80 15.69
CA PRO A 313 30.40 0.21 14.79
C PRO A 313 30.41 -1.31 14.87
N ILE A 314 29.22 -1.93 14.70
CA ILE A 314 29.03 -3.38 14.90
C ILE A 314 30.00 -4.14 14.00
N GLN A 315 30.68 -5.15 14.57
CA GLN A 315 31.40 -6.16 13.80
C GLN A 315 30.50 -7.39 13.70
N PHE A 316 30.21 -7.83 12.48
CA PHE A 316 29.31 -8.97 12.22
C PHE A 316 30.03 -10.33 12.31
N THR A 317 31.10 -10.40 13.10
CA THR A 317 31.89 -11.62 13.33
C THR A 317 31.40 -12.31 14.60
N GLN A 318 31.25 -13.63 14.57
CA GLN A 318 31.05 -14.41 15.79
C GLN A 318 32.40 -14.50 16.52
N GLU A 319 32.49 -13.97 17.75
CA GLU A 319 33.68 -14.12 18.58
C GLU A 319 33.87 -15.60 18.93
N ARG A 320 35.02 -16.19 18.56
CA ARG A 320 35.32 -17.62 18.74
C ARG A 320 35.26 -18.12 20.19
N HIS A 321 35.15 -17.22 21.17
CA HIS A 321 35.23 -17.53 22.61
C HIS A 321 33.91 -17.28 23.37
N GLN A 322 32.83 -16.85 22.70
CA GLN A 322 31.50 -16.65 23.31
C GLN A 322 30.45 -17.56 22.66
N ARG A 323 29.37 -17.89 23.38
CA ARG A 323 28.23 -18.63 22.81
C ARG A 323 27.72 -17.88 21.57
N PRO A 324 27.53 -18.55 20.42
CA PRO A 324 27.14 -17.88 19.19
C PRO A 324 25.77 -17.23 19.36
N ARG A 325 25.64 -15.99 18.87
CA ARG A 325 24.38 -15.23 18.95
C ARG A 325 23.33 -15.88 18.05
N ARG A 326 22.11 -16.04 18.60
CA ARG A 326 20.93 -16.52 17.86
C ARG A 326 20.25 -15.39 17.08
N PHE A 327 19.34 -15.75 16.18
CA PHE A 327 18.56 -14.84 15.34
C PHE A 327 17.96 -13.67 16.12
N THR A 328 17.25 -13.94 17.21
CA THR A 328 16.59 -12.91 18.03
C THR A 328 17.58 -11.96 18.68
N GLN A 329 18.76 -12.45 19.07
CA GLN A 329 19.83 -11.63 19.66
C GLN A 329 20.53 -10.75 18.62
N TRP A 330 20.76 -11.28 17.41
CA TRP A 330 21.24 -10.49 16.28
C TRP A 330 20.25 -9.40 15.88
N LEU A 331 18.97 -9.77 15.79
CA LEU A 331 17.89 -8.85 15.46
C LEU A 331 17.82 -7.71 16.49
N HIS A 332 17.79 -8.06 17.78
CA HIS A 332 17.76 -7.08 18.86
C HIS A 332 18.97 -6.13 18.83
N LEU A 333 20.18 -6.68 18.62
CA LEU A 333 21.41 -5.87 18.51
C LEU A 333 21.32 -4.88 17.35
N MET A 334 20.95 -5.36 16.16
CA MET A 334 20.88 -4.55 14.95
C MET A 334 19.77 -3.50 15.03
N VAL A 335 18.59 -3.85 15.53
CA VAL A 335 17.48 -2.92 15.75
C VAL A 335 17.89 -1.81 16.71
N THR A 336 18.46 -2.18 17.87
CA THR A 336 18.91 -1.19 18.88
C THR A 336 20.00 -0.27 18.33
N ARG A 337 20.89 -0.78 17.48
CA ARG A 337 22.01 -0.01 16.94
C ARG A 337 21.65 0.84 15.73
N PHE A 338 20.75 0.37 14.86
CA PHE A 338 20.44 0.99 13.58
C PHE A 338 19.11 1.73 13.62
N MET A 339 18.06 1.09 14.15
CA MET A 339 16.66 1.49 13.94
C MET A 339 16.10 2.38 15.06
N VAL A 340 16.72 2.37 16.24
CA VAL A 340 16.29 3.12 17.41
C VAL A 340 16.84 4.55 17.41
N ARG A 341 16.00 5.53 17.78
CA ARG A 341 16.39 6.94 17.96
C ARG A 341 17.42 7.14 19.06
N GLY A 342 18.17 8.24 19.00
CA GLY A 342 19.25 8.56 19.94
C GLY A 342 20.60 7.90 19.61
N SER A 343 20.69 7.19 18.49
CA SER A 343 21.87 6.44 18.07
C SER A 343 22.72 7.14 17.01
N GLN A 344 22.37 8.37 16.61
CA GLN A 344 23.07 9.17 15.58
C GLN A 344 23.28 8.39 14.28
N THR A 345 22.29 7.62 13.84
CA THR A 345 22.34 6.84 12.59
C THR A 345 21.67 7.57 11.42
N PRO A 346 21.97 7.15 10.19
CA PRO A 346 21.18 7.56 9.03
C PRO A 346 19.69 7.21 9.13
N ILE A 347 19.32 6.14 9.84
CA ILE A 347 17.91 5.81 10.08
C ILE A 347 17.28 6.80 11.07
N GLN A 348 17.98 7.21 12.11
CA GLN A 348 17.50 8.28 12.99
C GLN A 348 17.26 9.56 12.17
N TRP A 349 18.25 9.99 11.37
CA TRP A 349 18.09 11.15 10.50
C TRP A 349 16.86 11.03 9.59
N LEU A 350 16.64 9.84 9.01
CA LEU A 350 15.51 9.53 8.15
C LEU A 350 14.16 9.61 8.91
N LEU A 351 14.10 9.07 10.13
CA LEU A 351 12.93 9.11 11.01
C LEU A 351 12.59 10.54 11.41
N ASP A 352 13.60 11.34 11.74
CA ASP A 352 13.46 12.73 12.18
C ASP A 352 13.02 13.62 11.00
N LEU A 353 13.66 13.48 9.83
CA LEU A 353 13.29 14.19 8.62
C LEU A 353 11.86 13.86 8.19
N ARG A 354 11.48 12.58 8.22
CA ARG A 354 10.12 12.13 7.91
C ARG A 354 9.11 12.71 8.89
N SER A 355 9.40 12.70 10.19
CA SER A 355 8.50 13.21 11.22
C SER A 355 8.28 14.72 11.07
N TYR A 356 9.35 15.45 10.71
CA TYR A 356 9.28 16.86 10.38
C TYR A 356 8.48 17.12 9.10
N GLY A 357 8.73 16.39 8.02
CA GLY A 357 8.00 16.53 6.76
C GLY A 357 6.50 16.30 6.93
N LEU A 358 6.13 15.26 7.69
CA LEU A 358 4.72 15.01 8.06
C LEU A 358 4.15 16.13 8.93
N LYS A 359 4.94 16.70 9.86
CA LYS A 359 4.49 17.87 10.65
C LYS A 359 4.13 19.02 9.73
N VAL A 360 5.00 19.35 8.79
CA VAL A 360 4.78 20.44 7.84
C VAL A 360 3.54 20.12 7.01
N HIS A 361 3.47 18.94 6.37
CA HIS A 361 2.32 18.50 5.57
C HIS A 361 0.98 18.66 6.29
N PHE A 362 0.85 18.16 7.52
CA PHE A 362 -0.41 18.23 8.27
C PHE A 362 -0.75 19.64 8.80
N ASN A 363 0.19 20.58 8.79
CA ASN A 363 -0.02 21.95 9.29
C ASN A 363 0.14 23.02 8.19
N SER A 364 0.51 22.64 6.97
CA SER A 364 0.55 23.52 5.80
C SER A 364 -0.74 23.36 4.98
N SER A 365 -1.31 24.47 4.55
CA SER A 365 -2.42 24.47 3.60
C SER A 365 -1.91 24.09 2.21
N ASN A 366 -2.42 22.99 1.65
CA ASN A 366 -2.18 22.63 0.26
C ASN A 366 -2.85 23.63 -0.69
N PRO A 367 -2.30 23.83 -1.92
CA PRO A 367 -2.96 24.64 -2.94
C PRO A 367 -4.38 24.09 -3.19
N GLY A 368 -5.36 24.98 -3.13
CA GLY A 368 -6.76 24.61 -3.30
C GLY A 368 -7.04 24.15 -4.73
N TYR A 369 -7.40 22.88 -4.91
CA TYR A 369 -7.84 22.35 -6.21
C TYR A 369 -9.33 22.56 -6.47
N ILE A 370 -10.08 23.06 -5.49
CA ILE A 370 -11.53 23.26 -5.55
C ILE A 370 -11.79 24.77 -5.49
N THR A 371 -12.40 25.30 -6.54
CA THR A 371 -12.83 26.70 -6.59
C THR A 371 -14.33 26.78 -6.88
N TRP A 372 -15.02 27.66 -6.17
CA TRP A 372 -16.42 28.00 -6.45
C TRP A 372 -16.46 29.22 -7.36
N THR A 373 -17.22 29.14 -8.45
CA THR A 373 -17.51 30.30 -9.32
C THR A 373 -19.00 30.58 -9.35
N GLY A 374 -19.38 31.81 -9.00
CA GLY A 374 -20.79 32.14 -8.78
C GLY A 374 -21.40 31.33 -7.64
N GLU A 375 -22.69 31.00 -7.75
CA GLU A 375 -23.44 30.33 -6.69
C GLU A 375 -23.42 28.79 -6.80
N ASP A 376 -23.25 28.22 -8.00
CA ASP A 376 -23.51 26.80 -8.24
C ASP A 376 -22.45 26.05 -9.05
N ARG A 377 -21.36 26.69 -9.49
CA ARG A 377 -20.30 26.04 -10.29
C ARG A 377 -19.08 25.69 -9.45
N ILE A 378 -18.67 24.43 -9.56
CA ILE A 378 -17.47 23.88 -8.95
C ILE A 378 -16.43 23.64 -10.05
N LEU A 379 -15.22 24.14 -9.81
CA LEU A 379 -14.02 23.89 -10.59
C LEU A 379 -13.15 22.92 -9.79
N TYR A 380 -12.84 21.77 -10.36
CA TYR A 380 -11.89 20.83 -9.81
C TYR A 380 -10.87 20.42 -10.88
N LYS A 381 -9.64 20.95 -10.79
CA LYS A 381 -8.64 20.82 -11.86
C LYS A 381 -9.24 21.27 -13.20
N ASP A 382 -9.25 20.39 -14.20
CA ASP A 382 -9.83 20.64 -15.52
C ASP A 382 -11.34 20.35 -15.59
N LEU A 383 -11.94 19.85 -14.50
CA LEU A 383 -13.37 19.54 -14.44
C LEU A 383 -14.18 20.76 -14.02
N HIS A 384 -15.24 21.01 -14.79
CA HIS A 384 -16.17 22.11 -14.59
C HIS A 384 -17.57 21.53 -14.55
N PHE A 385 -18.27 21.66 -13.42
CA PHE A 385 -19.64 21.16 -13.30
C PHE A 385 -20.46 22.01 -12.34
N THR A 386 -21.77 22.06 -12.59
CA THR A 386 -22.74 22.72 -11.71
C THR A 386 -23.27 21.76 -10.66
N MET A 387 -23.87 22.29 -9.59
CA MET A 387 -24.65 21.47 -8.64
C MET A 387 -25.85 20.78 -9.32
N ARG A 388 -26.36 21.34 -10.44
CA ARG A 388 -27.38 20.67 -11.28
C ARG A 388 -26.81 19.42 -11.94
N ASP A 389 -25.62 19.52 -12.53
CA ASP A 389 -24.94 18.38 -13.17
C ASP A 389 -24.63 17.28 -12.16
N PHE A 390 -24.20 17.66 -10.95
CA PHE A 390 -23.94 16.70 -9.88
C PHE A 390 -25.22 15.95 -9.46
N ARG A 391 -26.35 16.65 -9.25
CA ARG A 391 -27.64 16.01 -8.94
C ARG A 391 -28.12 15.12 -10.10
N ALA A 392 -28.02 15.61 -11.34
CA ALA A 392 -28.39 14.85 -12.52
C ALA A 392 -27.56 13.56 -12.67
N PHE A 393 -26.27 13.62 -12.35
CA PHE A 393 -25.40 12.45 -12.32
C PHE A 393 -25.89 11.40 -11.29
N ILE A 394 -26.27 11.82 -10.07
CA ILE A 394 -26.79 10.89 -9.06
C ILE A 394 -28.11 10.26 -9.48
N HIS A 395 -29.06 11.06 -9.98
CA HIS A 395 -30.33 10.53 -10.49
C HIS A 395 -30.12 9.59 -11.69
N GLY A 396 -29.23 9.94 -12.61
CA GLY A 396 -28.86 9.10 -13.75
C GLY A 396 -28.20 7.79 -13.33
N LEU A 397 -27.37 7.80 -12.28
CA LEU A 397 -26.76 6.60 -11.71
C LEU A 397 -27.81 5.66 -11.11
N ILE A 398 -28.75 6.20 -10.32
CA ILE A 398 -29.85 5.42 -9.72
C ILE A 398 -30.76 4.84 -10.81
N HIS A 399 -31.11 5.64 -11.83
CA HIS A 399 -31.91 5.18 -12.96
C HIS A 399 -31.22 4.05 -13.72
N ALA A 400 -29.93 4.19 -14.03
CA ALA A 400 -29.17 3.14 -14.70
C ALA A 400 -29.11 1.85 -13.86
N LEU A 401 -29.03 1.95 -12.53
CA LEU A 401 -29.10 0.80 -11.63
C LEU A 401 -30.47 0.12 -11.66
N GLN A 402 -31.55 0.90 -11.62
CA GLN A 402 -32.92 0.39 -11.72
C GLN A 402 -33.13 -0.35 -13.05
N GLN A 403 -32.68 0.23 -14.17
CA GLN A 403 -32.76 -0.42 -15.49
C GLN A 403 -32.01 -1.75 -15.52
N ILE A 404 -30.76 -1.79 -15.05
CA ILE A 404 -30.00 -3.05 -15.02
C ILE A 404 -30.70 -4.08 -14.13
N LEU A 405 -31.17 -3.68 -12.95
CA LEU A 405 -31.85 -4.58 -12.03
C LEU A 405 -33.15 -5.14 -12.62
N TYR A 406 -33.99 -4.31 -13.22
CA TYR A 406 -35.33 -4.71 -13.66
C TYR A 406 -35.30 -5.37 -15.05
N GLU A 407 -34.53 -4.83 -15.99
CA GLU A 407 -34.52 -5.29 -17.39
C GLU A 407 -33.55 -6.45 -17.62
N GLU A 408 -32.36 -6.41 -17.01
CA GLU A 408 -31.30 -7.40 -17.27
C GLU A 408 -31.24 -8.51 -16.20
N LEU A 409 -31.42 -8.18 -14.91
CA LEU A 409 -31.27 -9.14 -13.81
C LEU A 409 -32.57 -9.85 -13.44
N LEU A 410 -33.62 -9.09 -13.12
CA LEU A 410 -34.92 -9.65 -12.72
C LEU A 410 -35.82 -9.92 -13.93
N VAL A 411 -35.60 -9.22 -15.06
CA VAL A 411 -36.37 -9.33 -16.30
C VAL A 411 -37.88 -9.26 -16.02
N CYS A 412 -38.32 -8.18 -15.37
CA CYS A 412 -39.72 -7.93 -15.04
C CYS A 412 -40.04 -6.44 -15.00
N GLU A 413 -41.33 -6.12 -15.12
CA GLU A 413 -41.84 -4.77 -14.87
C GLU A 413 -41.79 -4.44 -13.37
N ALA A 414 -41.78 -3.15 -13.04
CA ALA A 414 -41.62 -2.69 -11.66
C ALA A 414 -42.81 -3.12 -10.77
N GLU A 415 -44.00 -3.17 -11.36
CA GLU A 415 -45.28 -3.54 -10.74
C GLU A 415 -45.37 -5.03 -10.41
N ALA A 416 -44.62 -5.86 -11.13
CA ALA A 416 -44.59 -7.32 -10.91
C ALA A 416 -43.63 -7.72 -9.77
N LEU A 417 -42.90 -6.77 -9.19
CA LEU A 417 -41.93 -7.05 -8.15
C LEU A 417 -42.59 -7.24 -6.78
N PRO A 418 -42.16 -8.25 -6.02
CA PRO A 418 -42.68 -8.46 -4.69
C PRO A 418 -42.30 -7.26 -3.79
N PRO A 419 -43.27 -6.69 -3.04
CA PRO A 419 -43.01 -5.51 -2.21
C PRO A 419 -42.10 -5.87 -1.03
N ILE A 420 -41.20 -4.97 -0.67
CA ILE A 420 -40.36 -5.10 0.53
C ILE A 420 -41.17 -4.61 1.74
N PRO A 421 -41.39 -5.42 2.78
CA PRO A 421 -42.16 -5.04 3.95
C PRO A 421 -41.33 -4.16 4.90
N TRP A 422 -41.00 -2.93 4.49
CA TRP A 422 -40.11 -2.02 5.22
C TRP A 422 -40.49 -1.79 6.68
N ASP A 423 -41.79 -1.68 6.98
CA ASP A 423 -42.28 -1.45 8.34
C ASP A 423 -42.10 -2.68 9.26
N ASN A 424 -41.98 -3.87 8.68
CA ASN A 424 -41.90 -5.14 9.40
C ASN A 424 -40.53 -5.82 9.21
N LEU A 425 -39.57 -5.17 8.56
CA LEU A 425 -38.20 -5.66 8.45
C LEU A 425 -37.53 -5.53 9.82
N ILE A 426 -37.27 -6.68 10.43
CA ILE A 426 -36.61 -6.79 11.72
C ILE A 426 -35.21 -7.36 11.48
N ASP A 427 -34.21 -6.75 12.13
CA ASP A 427 -32.85 -7.23 12.12
C ASP A 427 -32.30 -7.31 13.56
N ASP A 428 -31.47 -8.31 13.84
CA ASP A 428 -30.72 -8.45 15.08
C ASP A 428 -29.22 -8.27 14.81
N PRO A 429 -28.64 -7.10 15.13
CA PRO A 429 -27.22 -6.85 14.95
C PRO A 429 -26.32 -7.77 15.79
N ALA A 430 -26.81 -8.31 16.92
CA ALA A 430 -26.04 -9.18 17.81
C ALA A 430 -25.98 -10.63 17.33
N GLN A 431 -26.80 -11.01 16.34
CA GLN A 431 -26.79 -12.36 15.80
C GLN A 431 -25.47 -12.67 15.10
N GLY A 432 -24.74 -13.67 15.63
CA GLY A 432 -23.41 -14.08 15.20
C GLY A 432 -23.35 -15.40 14.44
N GLN A 433 -24.49 -16.06 14.19
CA GLN A 433 -24.52 -17.33 13.46
C GLN A 433 -23.83 -17.18 12.08
N PRO A 434 -22.86 -18.06 11.73
CA PRO A 434 -22.26 -18.06 10.40
C PRO A 434 -23.30 -18.27 9.30
N GLY A 435 -23.21 -17.49 8.23
CA GLY A 435 -24.18 -17.47 7.13
C GLY A 435 -25.38 -16.55 7.34
N TRP A 436 -25.61 -16.05 8.56
CA TRP A 436 -26.78 -15.21 8.86
C TRP A 436 -26.76 -13.85 8.15
N SER A 437 -27.91 -13.50 7.59
CA SER A 437 -28.26 -12.16 7.10
C SER A 437 -29.59 -11.69 7.71
N PHE A 438 -29.91 -10.40 7.60
CA PHE A 438 -31.22 -9.86 8.04
C PHE A 438 -32.40 -10.50 7.27
N LEU A 439 -32.12 -11.06 6.08
CA LEU A 439 -33.10 -11.78 5.25
C LEU A 439 -33.51 -13.15 5.85
N ASP A 440 -32.72 -13.68 6.78
CA ASP A 440 -32.96 -14.97 7.43
C ASP A 440 -33.73 -14.84 8.76
N ASP A 441 -34.07 -13.62 9.16
CA ASP A 441 -34.77 -13.37 10.42
C ASP A 441 -36.21 -13.92 10.36
N PRO A 442 -36.58 -14.92 11.18
CA PRO A 442 -37.90 -15.55 11.12
C PRO A 442 -39.04 -14.61 11.53
N ARG A 443 -38.74 -13.47 12.16
CA ARG A 443 -39.73 -12.44 12.51
C ARG A 443 -40.16 -11.64 11.29
N THR A 444 -39.31 -11.56 10.26
CA THR A 444 -39.61 -10.92 8.99
C THR A 444 -40.30 -11.90 8.05
N LYS A 445 -41.56 -11.63 7.70
CA LYS A 445 -42.30 -12.43 6.71
C LYS A 445 -42.19 -11.81 5.31
N LEU A 446 -41.23 -12.28 4.52
CA LEU A 446 -41.09 -11.90 3.12
C LEU A 446 -42.21 -12.54 2.26
N PRO A 447 -42.76 -11.84 1.25
CA PRO A 447 -43.89 -12.33 0.46
C PRO A 447 -43.54 -13.49 -0.47
N VAL A 448 -42.25 -13.66 -0.80
CA VAL A 448 -41.75 -14.74 -1.65
C VAL A 448 -40.43 -15.30 -1.10
N ASN A 449 -40.18 -16.58 -1.38
CA ASN A 449 -38.87 -17.17 -1.14
C ASN A 449 -37.89 -16.68 -2.22
N GLY A 450 -36.97 -15.79 -1.85
CA GLY A 450 -36.02 -15.18 -2.78
C GLY A 450 -35.10 -16.19 -3.48
N SER A 451 -34.77 -17.30 -2.79
CA SER A 451 -33.91 -18.35 -3.35
C SER A 451 -34.55 -19.11 -4.52
N GLU A 452 -35.89 -19.16 -4.55
CA GLU A 452 -36.65 -19.89 -5.57
C GLU A 452 -37.30 -18.97 -6.60
N TRP A 453 -37.48 -17.69 -6.27
CA TRP A 453 -38.30 -16.77 -7.07
C TRP A 453 -37.92 -16.71 -8.55
N ILE A 454 -36.64 -16.45 -8.89
CA ILE A 454 -36.19 -16.42 -10.30
C ILE A 454 -36.31 -17.80 -10.94
N MET A 455 -35.98 -18.88 -10.22
CA MET A 455 -36.06 -20.24 -10.74
C MET A 455 -37.49 -20.65 -11.08
N THR A 456 -38.45 -20.37 -10.19
CA THR A 456 -39.88 -20.61 -10.44
C THR A 456 -40.39 -19.81 -11.63
N ARG A 457 -39.93 -18.56 -11.80
CA ARG A 457 -40.26 -17.74 -12.96
C ARG A 457 -39.67 -18.30 -14.25
N ILE A 458 -38.42 -18.75 -14.25
CA ILE A 458 -37.82 -19.46 -15.40
C ILE A 458 -38.63 -20.70 -15.74
N SER A 459 -39.18 -21.43 -14.77
CA SER A 459 -40.01 -22.61 -15.05
C SER A 459 -41.40 -22.28 -15.60
N ARG A 460 -41.96 -21.09 -15.34
CA ARG A 460 -43.34 -20.73 -15.68
C ARG A 460 -43.46 -19.77 -16.86
N GLU A 461 -42.50 -18.87 -17.03
CA GLU A 461 -42.58 -17.78 -18.00
C GLU A 461 -41.83 -18.14 -19.28
N ALA A 462 -42.57 -18.23 -20.40
CA ALA A 462 -41.99 -18.57 -21.71
C ALA A 462 -40.87 -17.59 -22.14
N LYS A 463 -40.96 -16.31 -21.74
CA LYS A 463 -39.92 -15.29 -22.02
C LYS A 463 -38.58 -15.67 -21.37
N LEU A 464 -38.60 -16.04 -20.09
CA LEU A 464 -37.41 -16.43 -19.34
C LEU A 464 -36.87 -17.79 -19.76
N GLN A 465 -37.75 -18.75 -20.08
CA GLN A 465 -37.35 -20.04 -20.66
C GLN A 465 -36.55 -19.83 -21.96
N ARG A 466 -37.03 -18.99 -22.87
CA ARG A 466 -36.33 -18.70 -24.13
C ARG A 466 -35.00 -17.99 -23.93
N LEU A 467 -34.86 -17.22 -22.85
CA LEU A 467 -33.64 -16.49 -22.52
C LEU A 467 -32.58 -17.42 -21.92
N PHE A 468 -32.96 -18.20 -20.91
CA PHE A 468 -32.03 -18.99 -20.10
C PHE A 468 -31.86 -20.43 -20.55
N LEU A 469 -32.89 -21.07 -21.14
CA LEU A 469 -32.89 -22.50 -21.43
C LEU A 469 -32.69 -22.80 -22.92
N ASP A 470 -31.92 -23.84 -23.21
CA ASP A 470 -31.84 -24.45 -24.53
C ASP A 470 -33.17 -25.16 -24.85
N PRO A 471 -33.87 -24.81 -25.95
CA PRO A 471 -35.17 -25.39 -26.28
C PRO A 471 -35.14 -26.89 -26.55
N GLN A 472 -33.97 -27.44 -26.93
CA GLN A 472 -33.81 -28.85 -27.27
C GLN A 472 -33.34 -29.68 -26.07
N LYS A 473 -32.50 -29.10 -25.21
CA LYS A 473 -31.85 -29.82 -24.10
C LYS A 473 -32.46 -29.54 -22.72
N GLY A 474 -33.24 -28.46 -22.58
CA GLY A 474 -33.77 -28.01 -21.28
C GLY A 474 -32.68 -27.55 -20.29
N GLN A 475 -31.43 -27.42 -20.75
CA GLN A 475 -30.29 -27.00 -19.95
C GLN A 475 -30.08 -25.49 -20.05
N PHE A 476 -29.42 -24.91 -19.04
CA PHE A 476 -29.05 -23.49 -19.10
C PHE A 476 -28.04 -23.21 -20.22
N ARG A 477 -28.32 -22.17 -21.01
CA ARG A 477 -27.40 -21.70 -22.06
C ARG A 477 -26.20 -21.02 -21.42
N THR A 478 -25.00 -21.51 -21.72
CA THR A 478 -23.74 -20.92 -21.21
C THR A 478 -23.57 -19.45 -21.63
N THR A 479 -24.04 -19.07 -22.83
CA THR A 479 -24.01 -17.68 -23.30
C THR A 479 -24.91 -16.76 -22.47
N ALA A 480 -26.12 -17.23 -22.11
CA ALA A 480 -27.04 -16.50 -21.25
C ALA A 480 -26.47 -16.34 -19.83
N ILE A 481 -25.88 -17.39 -19.27
CA ILE A 481 -25.20 -17.34 -17.97
C ILE A 481 -24.08 -16.28 -18.00
N ARG A 482 -23.18 -16.33 -18.99
CA ARG A 482 -22.09 -15.34 -19.11
C ARG A 482 -22.61 -13.92 -19.26
N SER A 483 -23.69 -13.72 -20.02
CA SER A 483 -24.31 -12.39 -20.17
C SER A 483 -24.88 -11.90 -18.84
N TYR A 484 -25.55 -12.78 -18.10
CA TYR A 484 -26.09 -12.48 -16.78
C TYR A 484 -24.98 -12.11 -15.77
N LEU A 485 -23.87 -12.86 -15.75
CA LEU A 485 -22.73 -12.54 -14.89
C LEU A 485 -22.15 -11.15 -15.18
N ARG A 486 -22.01 -10.77 -16.46
CA ARG A 486 -21.56 -9.42 -16.84
C ARG A 486 -22.53 -8.33 -16.38
N ALA A 487 -23.83 -8.58 -16.47
CA ALA A 487 -24.84 -7.65 -15.96
C ALA A 487 -24.73 -7.48 -14.43
N VAL A 488 -24.48 -8.57 -13.69
CA VAL A 488 -24.24 -8.52 -12.24
C VAL A 488 -22.99 -7.70 -11.91
N VAL A 489 -21.89 -7.88 -12.63
CA VAL A 489 -20.66 -7.09 -12.42
C VAL A 489 -20.93 -5.61 -12.65
N ARG A 490 -21.53 -5.24 -13.79
CA ARG A 490 -21.94 -3.86 -14.09
C ARG A 490 -22.86 -3.27 -13.03
N PHE A 491 -23.81 -4.05 -12.52
CA PHE A 491 -24.71 -3.63 -11.46
C PHE A 491 -23.95 -3.36 -10.15
N ARG A 492 -23.09 -4.30 -9.71
CA ARG A 492 -22.27 -4.15 -8.49
C ARG A 492 -21.33 -2.95 -8.57
N GLU A 493 -20.67 -2.72 -9.71
CA GLU A 493 -19.80 -1.57 -9.93
C GLU A 493 -20.55 -0.25 -9.78
N LYS A 494 -21.74 -0.13 -10.38
CA LYS A 494 -22.55 1.08 -10.24
C LYS A 494 -23.15 1.23 -8.84
N LEU A 495 -23.53 0.12 -8.20
CA LEU A 495 -24.14 0.14 -6.88
C LEU A 495 -23.11 0.54 -5.82
N SER A 496 -21.84 0.12 -5.96
CA SER A 496 -20.77 0.52 -5.06
C SER A 496 -20.53 2.03 -5.12
N VAL A 497 -20.57 2.62 -6.32
CA VAL A 497 -20.48 4.08 -6.51
C VAL A 497 -21.70 4.78 -5.89
N ALA A 498 -22.91 4.26 -6.10
CA ALA A 498 -24.13 4.84 -5.52
C ALA A 498 -24.08 4.82 -3.99
N VAL A 499 -23.70 3.69 -3.39
CA VAL A 499 -23.50 3.53 -1.94
C VAL A 499 -22.43 4.51 -1.43
N HIS A 500 -21.30 4.63 -2.12
CA HIS A 500 -20.19 5.48 -1.71
C HIS A 500 -20.55 6.97 -1.69
N ILE A 501 -21.29 7.45 -2.71
CA ILE A 501 -21.61 8.88 -2.84
C ILE A 501 -22.84 9.27 -2.02
N THR A 502 -23.81 8.38 -1.85
CA THR A 502 -25.09 8.71 -1.21
C THR A 502 -25.20 8.30 0.25
N GLY A 503 -24.33 7.40 0.75
CA GLY A 503 -24.35 6.89 2.12
C GLY A 503 -23.82 7.84 3.20
N GLY A 504 -23.82 9.16 2.95
CA GLY A 504 -23.24 10.17 3.84
C GLY A 504 -21.73 10.31 3.65
N GLN A 505 -20.96 10.15 4.73
CA GLN A 505 -19.49 10.29 4.67
C GLN A 505 -18.88 9.17 3.80
N PRO A 506 -18.17 9.50 2.71
CA PRO A 506 -17.59 8.48 1.83
C PRO A 506 -16.60 7.57 2.57
N SER A 507 -16.73 6.26 2.37
CA SER A 507 -15.78 5.24 2.86
C SER A 507 -14.51 5.21 2.03
N ARG A 508 -13.38 4.78 2.61
CA ARG A 508 -12.21 4.45 1.79
C ARG A 508 -12.49 3.21 0.94
N ALA A 509 -11.72 3.04 -0.13
CA ALA A 509 -11.82 1.87 -0.99
C ALA A 509 -11.76 0.54 -0.21
N PRO A 510 -10.82 0.30 0.75
CA PRO A 510 -10.82 -0.95 1.51
C PRO A 510 -12.05 -1.13 2.40
N GLU A 511 -12.50 -0.06 3.06
CA GLU A 511 -13.71 -0.08 3.90
C GLU A 511 -14.97 -0.40 3.08
N LEU A 512 -15.09 0.15 1.86
CA LEU A 512 -16.22 -0.11 0.97
C LEU A 512 -16.17 -1.54 0.44
N LEU A 513 -15.03 -1.95 -0.10
CA LEU A 513 -14.89 -3.23 -0.81
C LEU A 513 -14.93 -4.44 0.15
N SER A 514 -14.69 -4.23 1.44
CA SER A 514 -14.78 -5.26 2.48
C SER A 514 -16.16 -5.43 3.12
N VAL A 515 -17.19 -4.72 2.63
CA VAL A 515 -18.57 -4.83 3.15
C VAL A 515 -19.14 -6.23 2.93
N ARG A 516 -19.56 -6.87 4.03
CA ARG A 516 -20.21 -8.20 4.04
C ARG A 516 -21.71 -8.08 4.21
N HIS A 517 -22.48 -8.90 3.50
CA HIS A 517 -23.94 -8.97 3.67
C HIS A 517 -24.41 -10.11 4.58
N ARG A 518 -23.52 -11.05 4.90
CA ARG A 518 -23.77 -12.16 5.84
C ARG A 518 -22.57 -12.42 6.72
N ASN A 519 -22.82 -13.02 7.87
CA ASN A 519 -21.77 -13.41 8.82
C ASN A 519 -20.88 -14.51 8.23
N THR A 520 -19.59 -14.46 8.51
CA THR A 520 -18.63 -15.53 8.25
C THR A 520 -18.26 -16.25 9.56
N GLU A 521 -17.48 -17.32 9.49
CA GLU A 521 -16.95 -17.99 10.68
C GLU A 521 -16.11 -17.07 11.59
N THR A 522 -15.54 -15.99 11.02
CA THR A 522 -14.55 -15.14 11.69
C THR A 522 -14.99 -13.68 11.84
N ALA A 523 -16.07 -13.25 11.19
CA ALA A 523 -16.50 -11.86 11.19
C ALA A 523 -18.02 -11.72 11.04
N HIS A 524 -18.57 -10.68 11.66
CA HIS A 524 -19.97 -10.27 11.46
C HIS A 524 -20.15 -9.61 10.10
N ARG A 525 -21.41 -9.59 9.63
CA ARG A 525 -21.86 -8.80 8.49
C ARG A 525 -21.69 -7.29 8.75
N ASN A 526 -21.73 -6.52 7.68
CA ASN A 526 -21.65 -5.06 7.70
C ASN A 526 -22.96 -4.38 7.26
N VAL A 527 -23.88 -5.12 6.63
CA VAL A 527 -25.18 -4.61 6.19
C VAL A 527 -26.25 -4.97 7.23
N PHE A 528 -26.96 -3.95 7.69
CA PHE A 528 -28.00 -4.03 8.72
C PHE A 528 -29.25 -3.26 8.31
N ILE A 529 -30.37 -3.53 8.98
CA ILE A 529 -31.59 -2.71 8.89
C ILE A 529 -31.80 -1.97 10.22
N GLU A 530 -31.96 -0.64 10.14
CA GLU A 530 -32.26 0.21 11.29
C GLU A 530 -33.28 1.26 10.89
N ASP A 531 -34.36 1.40 11.68
CA ASP A 531 -35.48 2.31 11.43
C ASP A 531 -35.94 2.31 9.95
N ARG A 532 -36.18 1.11 9.43
CA ARG A 532 -36.61 0.84 8.05
C ARG A 532 -35.58 1.23 6.99
N LEU A 533 -34.40 1.71 7.33
CA LEU A 533 -33.33 2.07 6.40
C LEU A 533 -32.26 0.98 6.36
N VAL A 534 -31.51 0.96 5.27
CA VAL A 534 -30.34 0.09 5.15
C VAL A 534 -29.13 0.83 5.69
N VAL A 535 -28.41 0.19 6.60
CA VAL A 535 -27.22 0.73 7.26
C VAL A 535 -26.01 -0.13 6.92
N ILE A 536 -24.93 0.52 6.50
CA ILE A 536 -23.63 -0.11 6.32
C ILE A 536 -22.72 0.32 7.47
N ALA A 537 -22.42 -0.60 8.38
CA ALA A 537 -21.51 -0.39 9.48
C ALA A 537 -20.14 -1.01 9.15
N THR A 538 -19.15 -0.15 8.90
CA THR A 538 -17.76 -0.57 8.68
C THR A 538 -16.92 -0.25 9.90
N SER A 539 -16.06 -1.17 10.31
CA SER A 539 -15.00 -0.90 11.29
C SER A 539 -13.91 -0.05 10.65
N TYR A 540 -13.82 1.19 11.09
CA TYR A 540 -12.77 2.11 10.69
C TYR A 540 -11.53 1.91 11.57
N HIS A 541 -10.40 1.62 10.94
CA HIS A 541 -9.19 1.19 11.62
C HIS A 541 -8.12 2.29 11.79
N LYS A 542 -8.38 3.57 11.43
CA LYS A 542 -7.37 4.62 11.70
C LYS A 542 -7.17 4.79 13.20
N GLY A 543 -6.01 4.33 13.67
CA GLY A 543 -5.63 4.38 15.07
C GLY A 543 -6.00 3.14 15.89
N PHE A 544 -6.62 2.11 15.28
CA PHE A 544 -6.89 0.83 15.97
C PHE A 544 -5.61 0.26 16.58
N TYR A 545 -4.52 0.25 15.82
CA TYR A 545 -3.22 -0.21 16.30
C TYR A 545 -2.52 0.71 17.31
N THR A 546 -3.06 1.90 17.55
CA THR A 546 -2.51 2.85 18.53
C THR A 546 -3.38 2.96 19.80
N ARG A 547 -4.69 2.72 19.70
CA ARG A 547 -5.64 2.92 20.82
C ARG A 547 -6.48 1.68 21.16
N ASN A 548 -6.36 0.59 20.39
CA ASN A 548 -7.20 -0.61 20.48
C ASN A 548 -8.72 -0.29 20.49
N ASP A 549 -9.10 0.78 19.79
CA ASP A 549 -10.46 1.29 19.71
C ASP A 549 -10.93 1.22 18.26
N THR A 550 -11.82 0.28 17.96
CA THR A 550 -12.44 0.15 16.64
C THR A 550 -13.62 1.10 16.58
N LYS A 551 -13.50 2.18 15.79
CA LYS A 551 -14.63 3.06 15.56
C LYS A 551 -15.55 2.46 14.52
N LEU A 552 -16.79 2.18 14.90
CA LEU A 552 -17.84 1.78 13.97
C LEU A 552 -18.42 3.03 13.32
N ILE A 553 -18.34 3.10 11.99
CA ILE A 553 -18.94 4.17 11.20
C ILE A 553 -20.20 3.61 10.55
N HIS A 554 -21.35 4.13 10.96
CA HIS A 554 -22.66 3.83 10.38
C HIS A 554 -22.92 4.75 9.20
N ARG A 555 -23.30 4.15 8.07
CA ARG A 555 -23.66 4.87 6.84
C ARG A 555 -25.06 4.47 6.43
N TYR A 556 -25.99 5.42 6.49
CA TYR A 556 -27.39 5.22 6.14
C TYR A 556 -27.57 5.45 4.65
N LEU A 557 -28.16 4.49 3.95
CA LEU A 557 -28.44 4.62 2.53
C LEU A 557 -29.80 5.31 2.33
N PRO A 558 -29.93 6.21 1.34
CA PRO A 558 -31.24 6.69 0.90
C PRO A 558 -32.13 5.52 0.47
N ARG A 559 -33.45 5.68 0.61
CA ARG A 559 -34.46 4.64 0.33
C ARG A 559 -34.24 4.00 -1.05
N GLU A 560 -33.98 4.83 -2.06
CA GLU A 560 -33.82 4.43 -3.45
C GLU A 560 -32.63 3.49 -3.65
N VAL A 561 -31.51 3.76 -2.96
CA VAL A 561 -30.29 2.94 -3.03
C VAL A 561 -30.39 1.71 -2.13
N GLY A 562 -30.96 1.86 -0.93
CA GLY A 562 -31.22 0.77 -0.01
C GLY A 562 -32.15 -0.29 -0.61
N GLU A 563 -33.19 0.13 -1.34
CA GLU A 563 -34.10 -0.77 -2.04
C GLU A 563 -33.40 -1.58 -3.14
N LEU A 564 -32.54 -0.95 -3.94
CA LEU A 564 -31.73 -1.65 -4.95
C LEU A 564 -30.83 -2.70 -4.30
N LEU A 565 -30.20 -2.37 -3.17
CA LEU A 565 -29.35 -3.30 -2.43
C LEU A 565 -30.15 -4.47 -1.85
N VAL A 566 -31.30 -4.22 -1.21
CA VAL A 566 -32.14 -5.28 -0.64
C VAL A 566 -32.68 -6.20 -1.74
N ARG A 567 -33.20 -5.66 -2.84
CA ARG A 567 -33.68 -6.47 -3.98
C ARG A 567 -32.57 -7.33 -4.57
N TYR A 568 -31.36 -6.77 -4.67
CA TYR A 568 -30.19 -7.51 -5.13
C TYR A 568 -29.86 -8.68 -4.19
N LEU A 569 -29.73 -8.42 -2.89
CA LEU A 569 -29.40 -9.46 -1.89
C LEU A 569 -30.51 -10.52 -1.78
N TRP A 570 -31.77 -10.14 -1.92
CA TRP A 570 -32.92 -11.03 -1.75
C TRP A 570 -33.23 -11.88 -2.97
N LEU A 571 -33.22 -11.31 -4.18
CA LEU A 571 -33.72 -11.98 -5.39
C LEU A 571 -32.60 -12.38 -6.36
N VAL A 572 -31.61 -11.51 -6.57
CA VAL A 572 -30.57 -11.70 -7.59
C VAL A 572 -29.44 -12.60 -7.06
N LEU A 573 -28.97 -12.33 -5.85
CA LEU A 573 -27.80 -12.99 -5.27
C LEU A 573 -28.01 -14.51 -5.08
N PRO A 574 -29.16 -15.01 -4.54
CA PRO A 574 -29.37 -16.45 -4.40
C PRO A 574 -29.39 -17.18 -5.75
N PHE A 575 -29.92 -16.54 -6.80
CA PHE A 575 -29.91 -17.10 -8.15
C PHE A 575 -28.49 -17.12 -8.74
N LEU A 576 -27.70 -16.07 -8.49
CA LEU A 576 -26.28 -16.02 -8.88
C LEU A 576 -25.48 -17.16 -8.25
N GLU A 577 -25.66 -17.42 -6.96
CA GLU A 577 -25.01 -18.53 -6.25
C GLU A 577 -25.33 -19.88 -6.89
N ARG A 578 -26.60 -20.11 -7.27
CA ARG A 578 -27.02 -21.34 -7.98
C ARG A 578 -26.39 -21.45 -9.37
N LEU A 579 -26.30 -20.34 -10.12
CA LEU A 579 -25.68 -20.34 -11.45
C LEU A 579 -24.18 -20.63 -11.39
N GLN A 580 -23.48 -20.17 -10.36
CA GLN A 580 -22.04 -20.40 -10.19
C GLN A 580 -21.71 -21.89 -10.03
N VAL A 581 -22.59 -22.67 -9.38
CA VAL A 581 -22.46 -24.14 -9.28
C VAL A 581 -22.49 -24.82 -10.67
N LEU A 582 -23.14 -24.21 -11.65
CA LEU A 582 -23.28 -24.77 -13.00
C LEU A 582 -22.12 -24.45 -13.94
N ILE A 583 -21.16 -23.60 -13.53
CA ILE A 583 -20.01 -23.21 -14.37
C ILE A 583 -18.79 -24.04 -13.97
N PRO A 584 -18.18 -24.80 -14.89
CA PRO A 584 -16.90 -25.45 -14.62
C PRO A 584 -15.79 -24.38 -14.52
N GLY A 585 -15.28 -24.15 -13.31
CA GLY A 585 -14.23 -23.18 -12.99
C GLY A 585 -13.77 -23.33 -11.53
N PRO A 586 -12.69 -22.64 -11.11
CA PRO A 586 -12.26 -22.66 -9.72
C PRO A 586 -13.39 -22.12 -8.84
N THR A 587 -13.89 -22.95 -7.92
CA THR A 587 -14.92 -22.55 -6.97
C THR A 587 -14.37 -21.36 -6.16
N PRO A 588 -15.03 -20.19 -6.17
CA PRO A 588 -14.59 -19.09 -5.32
C PRO A 588 -14.57 -19.57 -3.86
N ALA A 589 -13.56 -19.16 -3.10
CA ALA A 589 -13.49 -19.53 -1.69
C ALA A 589 -14.81 -19.11 -0.99
N ARG A 590 -15.38 -19.96 -0.13
CA ARG A 590 -16.62 -19.68 0.64
C ARG A 590 -16.63 -18.29 1.33
N THR A 591 -15.45 -17.77 1.69
CA THR A 591 -15.29 -16.45 2.29
C THR A 591 -15.55 -15.30 1.31
N SER A 592 -15.29 -15.50 0.02
CA SER A 592 -15.56 -14.54 -1.04
C SER A 592 -17.05 -14.32 -1.26
N GLU A 593 -17.87 -15.33 -0.97
CA GLU A 593 -19.31 -15.29 -1.19
C GLU A 593 -20.01 -14.36 -0.19
N ALA A 594 -19.39 -14.02 0.95
CA ALA A 594 -19.99 -13.14 1.96
C ALA A 594 -19.89 -11.63 1.63
N TYR A 595 -19.03 -11.25 0.68
CA TYR A 595 -18.83 -9.84 0.31
C TYR A 595 -19.92 -9.36 -0.66
N VAL A 596 -20.40 -8.14 -0.46
CA VAL A 596 -21.36 -7.50 -1.39
C VAL A 596 -20.72 -7.32 -2.78
N TRP A 597 -19.43 -6.95 -2.79
CA TRP A 597 -18.65 -6.64 -3.99
C TRP A 597 -17.69 -7.78 -4.36
N ALA A 598 -18.14 -9.03 -4.18
CA ALA A 598 -17.32 -10.20 -4.46
C ALA A 598 -16.70 -10.14 -5.88
N PRO A 599 -15.50 -10.72 -6.08
CA PRO A 599 -14.79 -10.77 -7.36
C PRO A 599 -15.70 -11.22 -8.50
N ASP A 600 -15.36 -10.79 -9.71
CA ASP A 600 -16.08 -11.15 -10.94
C ASP A 600 -16.23 -12.68 -11.00
N PRO A 601 -17.46 -13.20 -10.96
CA PRO A 601 -17.69 -14.65 -10.95
C PRO A 601 -17.28 -15.36 -12.25
N GLY A 602 -17.07 -14.62 -13.35
CA GLY A 602 -16.55 -15.15 -14.61
C GLY A 602 -15.02 -15.12 -14.73
N THR A 603 -14.33 -14.20 -14.03
CA THR A 603 -12.87 -14.02 -14.17
C THR A 603 -12.07 -14.16 -12.87
N GLY A 604 -12.74 -14.21 -11.72
CA GLY A 604 -12.15 -14.27 -10.38
C GLY A 604 -11.45 -12.98 -9.93
N ARG A 605 -11.63 -11.87 -10.67
CA ARG A 605 -10.94 -10.58 -10.44
C ARG A 605 -11.67 -9.64 -9.52
#